data_AF-A0A7S3I0I5-F1
#
_entry.id   AF-A0A7S3I0I5-F1
#
_cell.length_a   1.000
_cell.length_b   1.000
_cell.length_c   1.000
_cell.angle_alpha   90.00
_cell.angle_beta   90.00
_cell.angle_gamma   90.00
#
_symmetry.space_group_name_H-M   'P 1'
#
loop_
_entity.id
_entity.type
_entity.pdbx_description
1 polymer ?
#
loop_
_entity_poly.entity_id
_entity_poly.type
_entity_poly.pdbx_seq_one_letter_code
_entity_poly.pdbx_strand_id
1 'polypeptide(L)'
;STPASARPPSDLAVSINVYYLRTMQRSNCCMHPCGIGVYHTAIQIGKREVTFGGNTESQQSGIYTNQAMHNENFIYRFSIPVYAVDNPQLPVLVKTEQEI
;
A
#
# COMPACT_ATOMS: atom_id res chain seq x y z
N SER A 1 4.53 -12.60 36.35
CA SER A 1 3.76 -13.17 35.24
C SER A 1 3.68 -12.12 34.14
N THR A 2 4.45 -12.30 33.07
CA THR A 2 4.42 -11.42 31.89
C THR A 2 3.07 -11.61 31.21
N PRO A 3 2.31 -10.55 30.88
CA PRO A 3 1.06 -10.72 30.15
C PRO A 3 1.41 -11.32 28.79
N ALA A 4 0.79 -12.45 28.47
CA ALA A 4 0.87 -13.04 27.15
C ALA A 4 0.38 -11.99 26.15
N SER A 5 1.32 -11.44 25.36
CA SER A 5 0.99 -10.57 24.23
C SER A 5 0.08 -11.38 23.31
N ALA A 6 -1.22 -11.08 23.34
CA ALA A 6 -2.21 -11.76 22.54
C ALA A 6 -1.87 -11.49 21.07
N ARG A 7 -1.32 -12.51 20.42
CA ARG A 7 -0.93 -12.46 19.01
C ARG A 7 -2.18 -12.08 18.20
N PRO A 8 -2.18 -10.98 17.43
CA PRO A 8 -3.32 -10.66 16.59
C PRO A 8 -3.53 -11.81 15.58
N PRO A 9 -4.79 -12.17 15.27
CA PRO A 9 -5.07 -13.22 14.30
C PRO A 9 -4.38 -12.95 12.96
N SER A 10 -3.98 -14.01 12.26
CA SER A 10 -3.31 -13.97 10.93
C SER A 10 -4.08 -13.16 9.88
N ASP A 11 -5.37 -12.93 10.12
CA ASP A 11 -6.26 -12.09 9.31
C ASP A 11 -5.96 -10.58 9.42
N LEU A 12 -5.00 -10.16 10.26
CA LEU A 12 -4.61 -8.77 10.48
C LEU A 12 -3.22 -8.42 9.91
N ALA A 13 -2.70 -9.21 8.97
CA ALA A 13 -1.48 -8.83 8.25
C ALA A 13 -1.65 -7.45 7.60
N VAL A 14 -0.66 -6.57 7.78
CA VAL A 14 -0.67 -5.20 7.27
C VAL A 14 0.34 -5.08 6.14
N SER A 15 -0.10 -4.55 5.01
CA SER A 15 0.76 -4.25 3.87
C SER A 15 0.39 -2.93 3.24
N ILE A 16 1.35 -2.30 2.57
CA ILE A 16 1.11 -1.13 1.72
C ILE A 16 1.03 -1.64 0.28
N ASN A 17 -0.15 -1.50 -0.33
CA ASN A 17 -0.35 -1.76 -1.74
C ASN A 17 0.09 -0.55 -2.55
N VAL A 18 0.87 -0.78 -3.60
CA VAL A 18 1.35 0.26 -4.51
C VAL A 18 0.67 0.10 -5.86
N TYR A 19 0.15 1.22 -6.35
CA TYR A 19 -0.60 1.30 -7.60
C TYR A 19 -0.03 2.35 -8.55
N TYR A 20 -0.26 2.13 -9.85
CA TYR A 20 -0.23 3.21 -10.83
C TYR A 20 -1.62 3.81 -10.99
N LEU A 21 -1.69 5.12 -11.21
CA LEU A 21 -2.91 5.76 -11.66
C LEU A 21 -3.12 5.39 -13.14
N ARG A 22 -4.28 4.86 -13.51
CA ARG A 22 -4.57 4.49 -14.91
C ARG A 22 -4.42 5.68 -15.86
N THR A 23 -4.86 6.86 -15.43
CA THR A 23 -4.73 8.11 -16.18
C THR A 23 -3.27 8.50 -16.46
N MET A 24 -2.34 8.04 -15.62
CA MET A 24 -0.90 8.31 -15.74
C MET A 24 -0.12 7.10 -16.26
N GLN A 25 -0.79 6.06 -16.79
CA GLN A 25 -0.13 4.83 -17.21
C GLN A 25 0.95 5.08 -18.27
N ARG A 26 0.69 5.97 -19.24
CA ARG A 26 1.69 6.33 -20.27
C ARG A 26 2.90 7.02 -19.66
N SER A 27 2.68 8.00 -18.78
CA SER A 27 3.75 8.70 -18.08
C SER A 27 4.58 7.76 -17.21
N ASN A 28 3.93 6.88 -16.46
CA ASN A 28 4.61 5.87 -15.66
C ASN A 28 5.38 4.87 -16.52
N CYS A 29 4.86 4.45 -17.68
CA CYS A 29 5.58 3.54 -18.57
C CYS A 29 6.87 4.16 -19.12
N CYS A 30 6.83 5.44 -19.50
CA CYS A 30 7.98 6.14 -20.05
C CYS A 30 9.02 6.51 -18.98
N MET A 31 8.59 6.76 -17.74
CA MET A 31 9.47 7.19 -16.66
C MET A 31 9.94 6.05 -15.73
N HIS A 32 9.34 4.87 -15.83
CA HIS A 32 9.74 3.69 -15.05
C HIS A 32 11.25 3.37 -15.15
N PRO A 33 11.91 3.45 -16.32
CA PRO A 33 13.35 3.18 -16.41
C PRO A 33 14.20 4.13 -15.55
N CYS A 34 13.71 5.34 -15.28
CA CYS A 34 14.35 6.35 -14.45
C CYS A 34 13.94 6.25 -12.96
N GLY A 35 13.11 5.27 -12.59
CA GLY A 35 12.56 5.15 -11.23
C GLY A 35 11.52 6.21 -10.86
N ILE A 36 11.11 7.07 -11.81
CA ILE A 36 10.17 8.17 -11.57
C ILE A 36 8.77 7.71 -11.98
N GLY A 37 7.77 7.96 -11.13
CA GLY A 37 6.39 7.65 -11.44
C GLY A 37 5.41 8.32 -10.47
N VAL A 38 4.16 8.41 -10.90
CA VAL A 38 3.04 8.84 -10.04
C VAL A 38 2.40 7.59 -9.48
N TYR A 39 2.56 7.39 -8.19
CA TYR A 39 2.08 6.22 -7.47
C TYR A 39 0.93 6.61 -6.55
N HIS A 40 0.02 5.67 -6.34
CA HIS A 40 -0.97 5.75 -5.28
C HIS A 40 -0.76 4.57 -4.33
N THR A 41 -1.01 4.78 -3.04
CA THR A 41 -0.85 3.75 -2.02
C THR A 41 -2.13 3.55 -1.23
N ALA A 42 -2.39 2.29 -0.86
CA ALA A 42 -3.47 1.92 0.04
C ALA A 42 -2.92 1.04 1.16
N ILE A 43 -3.48 1.15 2.37
CA ILE A 43 -3.12 0.31 3.49
C ILE A 43 -4.04 -0.91 3.46
N GLN A 44 -3.49 -2.09 3.20
CA GLN A 44 -4.22 -3.33 3.29
C GLN A 44 -4.10 -3.92 4.70
N ILE A 45 -5.25 -4.28 5.27
CA ILE A 45 -5.38 -4.99 6.54
C ILE A 45 -6.21 -6.25 6.25
N GLY A 46 -5.59 -7.41 6.29
CA GLY A 46 -6.23 -8.65 5.89
C GLY A 46 -6.66 -8.63 4.43
N LYS A 47 -7.99 -8.69 4.17
CA LYS A 47 -8.59 -8.69 2.82
C LYS A 47 -9.18 -7.34 2.40
N ARG A 48 -9.10 -6.33 3.27
CA ARG A 48 -9.62 -4.98 3.02
C ARG A 48 -8.47 -4.02 2.82
N GLU A 49 -8.71 -2.97 2.05
CA GLU A 49 -7.79 -1.84 1.97
C GLU A 49 -8.46 -0.55 2.41
N VAL A 50 -7.66 0.36 2.96
CA VAL A 50 -8.03 1.69 3.39
C VAL A 50 -7.27 2.68 2.54
N THR A 51 -8.00 3.62 1.95
CA THR A 51 -7.47 4.61 1.03
C THR A 51 -7.98 6.00 1.41
N PHE A 52 -7.14 7.01 1.24
CA PHE A 52 -7.54 8.42 1.32
C PHE A 52 -7.50 9.06 -0.06
N GLY A 53 -8.59 9.71 -0.46
CA GLY A 53 -8.66 10.43 -1.72
C GLY A 53 -10.08 10.64 -2.20
N GLY A 54 -10.23 10.99 -3.47
CA GLY A 54 -11.53 10.99 -4.14
C GLY A 54 -12.00 9.56 -4.37
N ASN A 55 -13.23 9.25 -3.97
CA ASN A 55 -13.94 8.05 -4.34
C ASN A 55 -14.89 8.36 -5.50
N THR A 56 -14.69 7.72 -6.64
CA THR A 56 -15.51 7.92 -7.84
C THR A 56 -16.93 7.35 -7.71
N GLU A 57 -17.12 6.32 -6.88
CA GLU A 57 -18.45 5.71 -6.65
C GLU A 57 -19.33 6.59 -5.76
N SER A 58 -18.77 7.15 -4.69
CA SER A 58 -19.51 8.01 -3.75
C SER A 58 -19.44 9.50 -4.07
N GLN A 59 -18.64 9.90 -5.07
CA GLN A 59 -18.35 11.30 -5.42
C GLN A 59 -17.91 12.16 -4.22
N GLN A 60 -17.30 11.53 -3.23
CA GLN A 60 -16.84 12.17 -2.01
C GLN A 60 -15.35 11.95 -1.83
N SER A 61 -14.67 12.94 -1.24
CA SER A 61 -13.31 12.79 -0.76
C SER A 61 -13.30 12.36 0.69
N GLY A 62 -12.41 11.44 1.05
CA GLY A 62 -12.24 11.04 2.44
C GLY A 62 -11.52 9.71 2.56
N ILE A 63 -11.66 9.11 3.73
CA ILE A 63 -11.20 7.74 3.99
C ILE A 63 -12.30 6.79 3.56
N TYR A 64 -11.98 5.83 2.71
CA TYR A 64 -12.91 4.79 2.31
C TYR A 64 -12.22 3.43 2.25
N THR A 65 -13.02 2.37 2.27
CA THR A 65 -12.53 0.99 2.35
C THR A 65 -13.07 0.15 1.20
N ASN A 66 -12.18 -0.54 0.50
CA ASN A 66 -12.52 -1.43 -0.61
C ASN A 66 -11.97 -2.85 -0.38
N GLN A 67 -12.30 -3.75 -1.30
CA GLN A 67 -11.59 -5.01 -1.39
C GLN A 67 -10.14 -4.74 -1.81
N ALA A 68 -9.20 -5.40 -1.14
CA ALA A 68 -7.78 -5.20 -1.41
C ALA A 68 -7.42 -5.50 -2.88
N MET A 69 -6.52 -4.68 -3.44
CA MET A 69 -6.01 -4.81 -4.81
C MET A 69 -7.06 -4.59 -5.91
N HIS A 70 -8.27 -4.16 -5.54
CA HIS A 70 -9.36 -3.95 -6.49
C HIS A 70 -9.80 -2.48 -6.51
N ASN A 71 -9.41 -1.77 -7.57
CA ASN A 71 -9.90 -0.42 -7.84
C ASN A 71 -9.87 -0.16 -9.36
N GLU A 72 -10.98 0.36 -9.91
CA GLU A 72 -11.12 0.58 -11.34
C GLU A 72 -10.20 1.69 -11.87
N ASN A 73 -9.80 2.66 -11.05
CA ASN A 73 -8.97 3.79 -11.46
C ASN A 73 -7.47 3.54 -11.27
N PHE A 74 -7.12 2.46 -10.58
CA PHE A 74 -5.75 2.12 -10.23
C PHE A 74 -5.32 0.78 -10.85
N ILE A 75 -4.03 0.65 -11.12
CA ILE A 75 -3.42 -0.60 -11.59
C ILE A 75 -2.51 -1.10 -10.47
N TYR A 76 -2.89 -2.22 -9.86
CA TYR A 76 -2.06 -2.85 -8.82
C TYR A 76 -0.70 -3.25 -9.37
N ARG A 77 0.36 -3.04 -8.59
CA ARG A 77 1.73 -3.40 -8.95
C ARG A 77 2.33 -4.41 -7.99
N PHE A 78 2.44 -4.03 -6.72
CA PHE A 78 3.03 -4.87 -5.68
C PHE A 78 2.58 -4.41 -4.30
N SER A 79 2.81 -5.26 -3.30
CA SER A 79 2.60 -4.96 -1.88
C SER A 79 3.91 -4.99 -1.12
N ILE A 80 4.06 -4.07 -0.18
CA ILE A 80 5.15 -4.06 0.79
C ILE A 80 4.57 -4.53 2.13
N PRO A 81 5.00 -5.68 2.68
CA PRO A 81 4.57 -6.08 4.02
C PRO A 81 5.09 -5.05 5.04
N VAL A 82 4.21 -4.53 5.88
CA VAL A 82 4.53 -3.58 6.98
C VAL A 82 4.38 -4.25 8.34
N TYR A 83 3.58 -5.31 8.41
CA TYR A 83 3.53 -6.20 9.56
C TYR A 83 3.09 -7.59 9.11
N ALA A 84 3.98 -8.58 9.28
CA ALA A 84 3.65 -9.98 9.11
C ALA A 84 3.72 -10.66 10.48
N VAL A 85 2.67 -11.41 10.84
CA VAL A 85 2.55 -12.10 12.13
C VAL A 85 3.69 -13.10 12.37
N ASP A 86 4.40 -13.51 11.31
CA ASP A 86 5.51 -14.47 11.32
C ASP A 86 6.91 -13.85 11.12
N ASN A 87 7.04 -12.52 11.02
CA ASN A 87 8.37 -11.90 10.88
C ASN A 87 8.43 -10.52 11.59
N PRO A 88 8.87 -10.46 12.86
CA PRO A 88 9.05 -9.19 13.59
C PRO A 88 10.22 -8.35 13.09
N GLN A 89 10.97 -8.83 12.10
CA GLN A 89 12.06 -8.11 11.44
C GLN A 89 11.66 -7.78 10.01
N LEU A 90 10.88 -6.72 9.81
CA LEU A 90 10.87 -6.07 8.50
C LEU A 90 12.15 -5.25 8.36
N PRO A 91 12.92 -5.43 7.27
CA PRO A 91 14.05 -4.58 7.00
C PRO A 91 13.52 -3.18 6.72
N VAL A 92 13.80 -2.25 7.63
CA VAL A 92 13.75 -0.82 7.36
C VAL A 92 14.83 -0.53 6.33
N LEU A 93 14.51 -0.74 5.05
CA LEU A 93 15.32 -0.26 3.93
C LEU A 93 15.02 1.23 3.72
N VAL A 94 15.32 2.03 4.75
CA VAL A 94 15.60 3.45 4.55
C VAL A 94 17.02 3.49 4.01
N LYS A 95 17.17 3.40 2.68
CA LYS A 95 18.36 3.95 2.05
C LYS A 95 18.23 5.46 2.18
N THR A 96 18.79 6.00 3.26
CA THR A 96 19.20 7.40 3.29
C THR A 96 20.29 7.51 2.22
N GLU A 97 19.95 8.01 1.03
CA GLU A 97 20.97 8.46 0.11
C GLU A 97 21.70 9.61 0.83
N GLN A 98 22.97 9.35 1.17
CA GLN A 98 23.88 10.32 1.73
C GLN A 98 24.06 11.46 0.74
N GLU A 99 24.05 12.68 1.28
CA GLU A 99 24.60 13.90 0.67
C GLU A 99 25.85 13.64 -0.17
N ILE A 100 25.83 14.17 -1.40
CA ILE A 100 27.00 14.78 -2.05
C ILE A 100 26.53 16.10 -2.66
#